data_AF-A0AAD1B9I5-F1
#
_entry.id   AF-A0AAD1B9I5-F1
#
_cell.length_a   1.000
_cell.length_b   1.000
_cell.length_c   1.000
_cell.angle_alpha   90.00
_cell.angle_beta   90.00
_cell.angle_gamma   90.00
#
_symmetry.space_group_name_H-M   'P 1'
#
loop_
_entity.id
_entity.type
_entity.pdbx_description
1 polymer ?
#
loop_
_entity_poly.entity_id
_entity_poly.type
_entity_poly.pdbx_seq_one_letter_code
_entity_poly.pdbx_strand_id
1 'polypeptide(L)'
;MSNPTQERIARELGIDRQLVRGGEAAEIARRVDFIQQVLRESGCGSLVLGISGGVDSLTAGRLCQLAVEQLRGAGHEARFIAMRLPYKNQADESDAQASLDFIGADAVSTCNIADSVDGLMSQVRIDGLQPSAALTDFAKGNVKARARMIAQYAVANFSNGLVVGTDHAAEALMGFFTKYGDGACDLAPLSGLTKTQVRLLADALGAPGHLVHKAPTADLEELAPGKLDETAYGCSYEEIDAYLMGQPVPDSVRQLIESAYRRTAHKRALPRSPA
;
A
#
# COMPACT_ATOMS: atom_id res chain seq x y z
N MET A 1 6.24 12.69 -29.36
CA MET A 1 7.43 12.94 -28.52
C MET A 1 6.97 12.85 -27.08
N SER A 2 7.63 12.07 -26.22
CA SER A 2 7.15 11.95 -24.83
C SER A 2 7.32 13.28 -24.09
N ASN A 3 6.37 13.59 -23.22
CA ASN A 3 6.35 14.84 -22.46
C ASN A 3 7.53 14.83 -21.46
N PRO A 4 8.44 15.83 -21.46
CA PRO A 4 9.57 15.86 -20.53
C PRO A 4 9.18 15.77 -19.05
N THR A 5 8.01 16.31 -18.68
CA THR A 5 7.46 16.21 -17.32
C THR A 5 7.06 14.78 -16.98
N GLN A 6 6.43 14.07 -17.91
CA GLN A 6 6.02 12.67 -17.75
C GLN A 6 7.24 11.77 -17.56
N GLU A 7 8.28 11.94 -18.37
CA GLU A 7 9.54 11.19 -18.23
C GLU A 7 10.25 11.47 -16.91
N ARG A 8 10.26 12.73 -16.46
CA ARG A 8 10.84 13.10 -15.17
C ARG A 8 10.10 12.42 -14.02
N ILE A 9 8.77 12.47 -14.02
CA ILE A 9 7.94 11.87 -12.96
C ILE A 9 8.10 10.35 -12.94
N ALA A 10 8.10 9.68 -14.10
CA ALA A 10 8.31 8.23 -14.17
C ALA A 10 9.67 7.82 -13.59
N ARG A 11 10.74 8.58 -13.87
CA ARG A 11 12.06 8.35 -13.26
C ARG A 11 12.07 8.59 -11.75
N GLU A 12 11.46 9.67 -11.29
CA GLU A 12 11.36 10.00 -9.85
C GLU A 12 10.62 8.92 -9.06
N LEU A 13 9.61 8.28 -9.67
CA LEU A 13 8.85 7.18 -9.07
C LEU A 13 9.46 5.79 -9.33
N GLY A 14 10.65 5.72 -9.95
CA GLY A 14 11.35 4.47 -10.19
C GLY A 14 10.60 3.51 -11.11
N ILE A 15 9.82 4.02 -12.06
CA ILE A 15 9.06 3.18 -13.00
C ILE A 15 10.01 2.30 -13.81
N ASP A 16 9.79 1.00 -13.71
CA ASP A 16 10.41 0.03 -14.58
C ASP A 16 9.50 -0.26 -15.78
N ARG A 17 9.76 0.43 -16.90
CA ARG A 17 9.02 0.20 -18.15
C ARG A 17 9.45 -1.07 -18.88
N GLN A 18 10.52 -1.72 -18.44
CA GLN A 18 11.03 -2.95 -19.07
C GLN A 18 10.35 -4.20 -18.53
N LEU A 19 9.63 -4.10 -17.40
CA LEU A 19 8.77 -5.19 -16.93
C LEU A 19 7.62 -5.41 -17.93
N VAL A 20 7.79 -6.45 -18.74
CA VAL A 20 6.82 -6.93 -19.74
C VAL A 20 6.27 -8.29 -19.32
N ARG A 21 5.14 -8.68 -19.93
CA ARG A 21 4.61 -10.05 -19.80
C ARG A 21 5.67 -11.07 -20.22
N GLY A 22 5.96 -12.03 -19.36
CA GLY A 22 7.08 -12.97 -19.47
C GLY A 22 8.29 -12.62 -18.59
N GLY A 23 8.35 -11.41 -18.01
CA GLY A 23 9.40 -10.96 -17.08
C GLY A 23 9.05 -11.12 -15.60
N GLU A 24 7.88 -11.68 -15.28
CA GLU A 24 7.31 -11.69 -13.94
C GLU A 24 8.21 -12.44 -12.94
N ALA A 25 8.75 -13.60 -13.34
CA ALA A 25 9.61 -14.40 -12.47
C ALA A 25 10.89 -13.65 -12.06
N ALA A 26 11.50 -12.89 -12.99
CA ALA A 26 12.70 -12.11 -12.70
C ALA A 26 12.40 -10.95 -11.75
N GLU A 27 11.26 -10.29 -11.93
CA GLU A 27 10.86 -9.18 -11.07
C GLU A 27 10.40 -9.64 -9.67
N ILE A 28 9.72 -10.79 -9.59
CA ILE A 28 9.40 -11.45 -8.31
C ILE A 28 10.70 -11.77 -7.57
N ALA A 29 11.69 -12.39 -8.24
CA ALA A 29 12.98 -12.71 -7.64
C ALA A 29 13.69 -11.44 -7.12
N ARG A 30 13.76 -10.39 -7.94
CA ARG A 30 14.34 -9.11 -7.54
C ARG A 30 13.69 -8.49 -6.31
N ARG A 31 12.36 -8.56 -6.20
CA ARG A 31 11.61 -8.00 -5.04
C ARG A 31 11.77 -8.86 -3.80
N VAL A 32 11.82 -10.18 -3.96
CA VAL A 32 12.15 -11.12 -2.87
C VAL A 32 13.58 -10.85 -2.37
N ASP A 33 14.57 -10.74 -3.26
CA ASP A 33 15.95 -10.44 -2.91
C ASP A 33 16.07 -9.11 -2.17
N PHE A 34 15.34 -8.08 -2.61
CA PHE A 34 15.27 -6.80 -1.90
C PHE A 34 14.74 -6.95 -0.46
N ILE A 35 13.64 -7.68 -0.27
CA ILE A 35 13.08 -7.93 1.07
C ILE A 35 14.10 -8.67 1.96
N GLN A 36 14.75 -9.69 1.41
CA GLN A 36 15.77 -10.47 2.14
C GLN A 36 16.96 -9.61 2.55
N GLN A 37 17.46 -8.77 1.63
CA GLN A 37 18.56 -7.86 1.89
C GLN A 37 18.23 -6.89 3.03
N VAL A 38 17.08 -6.22 2.96
CA VAL A 38 16.66 -5.25 3.98
C VAL A 38 16.48 -5.91 5.34
N LEU A 39 15.85 -7.09 5.40
CA LEU A 39 15.67 -7.81 6.66
C LEU A 39 17.01 -8.23 7.28
N ARG A 40 17.97 -8.68 6.46
CA ARG A 40 19.30 -9.06 6.93
C ARG A 40 20.14 -7.87 7.40
N GLU A 41 20.10 -6.76 6.66
CA GLU A 41 20.88 -5.56 6.97
C GLU A 41 20.38 -4.85 8.24
N SER A 42 19.08 -4.95 8.55
CA SER A 42 18.51 -4.37 9.77
C SER A 42 18.83 -5.16 11.04
N GLY A 43 19.16 -6.45 10.92
CA GLY A 43 19.29 -7.37 12.05
C GLY A 43 17.95 -7.78 12.68
N CYS A 44 16.83 -7.46 12.05
CA CYS A 44 15.50 -7.90 12.45
C CYS A 44 15.24 -9.35 11.99
N GLY A 45 14.29 -10.02 12.67
CA GLY A 45 13.91 -11.41 12.37
C GLY A 45 12.47 -11.57 11.85
N SER A 46 11.70 -10.48 11.78
CA SER A 46 10.29 -10.54 11.39
C SER A 46 9.92 -9.47 10.37
N LEU A 47 8.98 -9.80 9.49
CA LEU A 47 8.25 -8.85 8.64
C LEU A 47 6.81 -8.77 9.13
N VAL A 48 6.23 -7.57 9.17
CA VAL A 48 4.84 -7.34 9.58
C VAL A 48 4.11 -6.57 8.50
N LEU A 49 2.93 -7.04 8.10
CA LEU A 49 2.11 -6.37 7.09
C LEU A 49 0.61 -6.54 7.37
N GLY A 50 -0.14 -5.46 7.25
CA GLY A 50 -1.59 -5.45 7.22
C GLY A 50 -2.14 -6.06 5.91
N ILE A 51 -2.96 -7.10 6.01
CA ILE A 51 -3.62 -7.76 4.88
C ILE A 51 -5.06 -7.29 4.81
N SER A 52 -5.43 -6.52 3.79
CA SER A 52 -6.76 -5.91 3.68
C SER A 52 -7.76 -6.75 2.88
N GLY A 53 -7.27 -7.64 2.00
CA GLY A 53 -8.08 -8.27 0.95
C GLY A 53 -7.92 -7.60 -0.42
N GLY A 54 -7.17 -6.50 -0.50
CA GLY A 54 -6.78 -5.86 -1.75
C GLY A 54 -5.50 -6.44 -2.35
N VAL A 55 -5.37 -6.34 -3.69
CA VAL A 55 -4.28 -6.93 -4.49
C VAL A 55 -2.88 -6.48 -4.04
N ASP A 56 -2.72 -5.26 -3.54
CA ASP A 56 -1.40 -4.74 -3.14
C ASP A 56 -0.90 -5.47 -1.88
N SER A 57 -1.74 -5.56 -0.84
CA SER A 57 -1.42 -6.32 0.37
C SER A 57 -1.28 -7.81 0.12
N LEU A 58 -2.08 -8.37 -0.81
CA LEU A 58 -1.99 -9.76 -1.26
C LEU A 58 -0.61 -10.05 -1.88
N THR A 59 -0.20 -9.21 -2.82
CA THR A 59 1.06 -9.37 -3.56
C THR A 59 2.26 -9.16 -2.65
N ALA A 60 2.28 -8.06 -1.90
CA ALA A 60 3.36 -7.78 -0.95
C ALA A 60 3.45 -8.87 0.13
N GLY A 61 2.32 -9.33 0.67
CA GLY A 61 2.29 -10.39 1.67
C GLY A 61 2.86 -11.71 1.14
N ARG A 62 2.53 -12.10 -0.10
CA ARG A 62 3.08 -13.31 -0.71
C ARG A 62 4.58 -13.18 -0.97
N LEU A 63 5.06 -12.02 -1.44
CA LEU A 63 6.50 -11.75 -1.60
C LEU A 63 7.24 -11.84 -0.26
N CYS A 64 6.67 -11.29 0.82
CA CYS A 64 7.24 -11.39 2.16
C CYS A 64 7.33 -12.85 2.63
N GLN A 65 6.27 -13.64 2.46
CA GLN A 65 6.28 -15.05 2.84
C GLN A 65 7.35 -15.84 2.08
N LEU A 66 7.45 -15.66 0.75
CA LEU A 66 8.49 -16.29 -0.05
C LEU A 66 9.90 -15.89 0.39
N ALA A 67 10.11 -14.61 0.74
CA ALA A 67 11.39 -14.12 1.21
C ALA A 67 11.83 -14.79 2.51
N VAL A 68 10.94 -14.91 3.50
CA VAL A 68 11.27 -15.53 4.78
C VAL A 68 11.41 -17.05 4.67
N GLU A 69 10.63 -17.71 3.81
CA GLU A 69 10.79 -19.15 3.51
C GLU A 69 12.17 -19.46 2.92
N GLN A 70 12.61 -18.68 1.94
CA GLN A 70 13.93 -18.83 1.34
C GLN A 70 15.07 -18.53 2.34
N LEU A 71 14.93 -17.50 3.17
CA LEU A 71 15.89 -17.20 4.23
C LEU A 71 16.01 -18.33 5.25
N ARG A 72 14.88 -18.91 5.68
CA ARG A 72 14.88 -20.09 6.56
C ARG A 72 15.54 -21.29 5.90
N GLY A 73 15.27 -21.51 4.60
CA GLY A 73 15.96 -22.54 3.80
C GLY A 73 17.47 -22.36 3.74
N ALA A 74 17.96 -21.12 3.85
CA ALA A 74 19.38 -20.77 3.94
C ALA A 74 19.94 -20.74 5.37
N GLY A 75 19.15 -21.13 6.38
CA GLY A 75 19.59 -21.21 7.78
C GLY A 75 19.48 -19.90 8.57
N HIS A 76 18.73 -18.92 8.08
CA HIS A 76 18.44 -17.68 8.81
C HIS A 76 17.11 -17.78 9.58
N GLU A 77 17.06 -17.18 10.76
CA GLU A 77 15.81 -16.96 11.49
C GLU A 77 15.03 -15.81 10.85
N ALA A 78 13.91 -16.12 10.20
CA ALA A 78 13.05 -15.14 9.54
C ALA A 78 11.59 -15.60 9.60
N ARG A 79 10.67 -14.68 9.88
CA ARG A 79 9.22 -14.95 9.85
C ARG A 79 8.40 -13.81 9.28
N PHE A 80 7.23 -14.13 8.74
CA PHE A 80 6.25 -13.16 8.29
C PHE A 80 4.97 -13.23 9.14
N ILE A 81 4.56 -12.06 9.66
CA ILE A 81 3.35 -11.88 10.47
C ILE A 81 2.34 -11.06 9.66
N ALA A 82 1.31 -11.73 9.19
CA ALA A 82 0.16 -11.09 8.55
C ALA A 82 -0.80 -10.54 9.60
N MET A 83 -1.25 -9.30 9.44
CA MET A 83 -2.17 -8.65 10.36
C MET A 83 -3.52 -8.33 9.71
N ARG A 84 -4.61 -8.77 10.33
CA ARG A 84 -5.96 -8.25 10.06
C ARG A 84 -6.21 -7.04 10.95
N LEU A 85 -6.63 -5.93 10.33
CA LEU A 85 -6.79 -4.63 11.00
C LEU A 85 -8.17 -4.02 10.75
N PRO A 86 -9.27 -4.73 11.09
CA PRO A 86 -10.62 -4.25 10.84
C PRO A 86 -10.96 -3.07 11.75
N TYR A 87 -11.80 -2.16 11.27
CA TYR A 87 -12.52 -1.22 12.11
C TYR A 87 -13.93 -1.77 12.32
N LYS A 88 -14.24 -2.24 13.53
CA LYS A 88 -15.49 -2.96 13.84
C LYS A 88 -15.60 -4.21 12.96
N ASN A 89 -16.56 -4.25 12.04
CA ASN A 89 -16.74 -5.35 11.10
C ASN A 89 -16.31 -4.88 9.71
N GLN A 90 -15.46 -5.66 9.04
CA GLN A 90 -15.07 -5.41 7.66
C GLN A 90 -16.02 -6.15 6.72
N ALA A 91 -16.59 -5.45 5.73
CA ALA A 91 -17.62 -6.01 4.85
C ALA A 91 -17.08 -7.11 3.93
N ASP A 92 -15.83 -6.98 3.48
CA ASP A 92 -15.13 -7.90 2.60
C ASP A 92 -14.15 -8.81 3.37
N GLU A 93 -14.50 -9.21 4.59
CA GLU A 93 -13.69 -10.14 5.41
C GLU A 93 -13.37 -11.45 4.68
N SER A 94 -14.29 -11.95 3.84
CA SER A 94 -14.06 -13.15 3.03
C SER A 94 -12.85 -13.02 2.10
N ASP A 95 -12.65 -11.84 1.50
CA ASP A 95 -11.55 -11.59 0.58
C ASP A 95 -10.22 -11.47 1.33
N ALA A 96 -10.27 -10.91 2.55
CA ALA A 96 -9.11 -10.85 3.43
C ALA A 96 -8.71 -12.24 3.93
N GLN A 97 -9.67 -13.11 4.26
CA GLN A 97 -9.39 -14.51 4.60
C GLN A 97 -8.84 -15.29 3.41
N ALA A 98 -9.44 -15.16 2.23
CA ALA A 98 -8.91 -15.77 1.01
C ALA A 98 -7.49 -15.29 0.66
N SER A 99 -7.18 -14.02 0.97
CA SER A 99 -5.83 -13.48 0.84
C SER A 99 -4.86 -14.14 1.82
N LEU A 100 -5.23 -14.29 3.09
CA LEU A 100 -4.42 -14.98 4.10
C LEU A 100 -4.13 -16.43 3.71
N ASP A 101 -5.17 -17.15 3.26
CA ASP A 101 -5.07 -18.54 2.81
C ASP A 101 -4.08 -18.69 1.65
N PHE A 102 -4.14 -17.77 0.67
CA PHE A 102 -3.19 -17.76 -0.45
C PHE A 102 -1.77 -17.38 -0.02
N ILE A 103 -1.63 -16.39 0.85
CA ILE A 103 -0.31 -15.91 1.29
C ILE A 103 0.43 -17.02 2.07
N GLY A 104 -0.27 -17.71 2.97
CA GLY A 104 0.31 -18.76 3.81
C GLY A 104 1.30 -18.22 4.83
N ALA A 105 0.96 -17.11 5.51
CA ALA A 105 1.84 -16.45 6.46
C ALA A 105 2.23 -17.35 7.65
N ASP A 106 3.46 -17.19 8.18
CA ASP A 106 3.92 -17.97 9.33
C ASP A 106 3.08 -17.72 10.59
N ALA A 107 2.56 -16.50 10.75
CA ALA A 107 1.63 -16.13 11.80
C ALA A 107 0.57 -15.16 11.30
N VAL A 108 -0.64 -15.29 11.85
CA VAL A 108 -1.75 -14.36 11.61
C VAL A 108 -2.16 -13.74 12.95
N SER A 109 -2.29 -12.42 12.97
CA SER A 109 -2.76 -11.66 14.13
C SER A 109 -3.93 -10.76 13.72
N THR A 110 -4.90 -10.57 14.61
CA THR A 110 -6.03 -9.67 14.37
C THR A 110 -6.05 -8.59 15.45
N CYS A 111 -6.06 -7.33 15.04
CA CYS A 111 -6.21 -6.18 15.91
C CYS A 111 -7.37 -5.32 15.40
N ASN A 112 -8.50 -5.33 16.12
CA ASN A 112 -9.60 -4.43 15.81
C ASN A 112 -9.26 -3.01 16.28
N ILE A 113 -9.19 -2.07 15.34
CA ILE A 113 -8.76 -0.70 15.64
C ILE A 113 -9.88 0.19 16.19
N ALA A 114 -11.11 -0.33 16.33
CA ALA A 114 -12.29 0.45 16.68
C ALA A 114 -12.13 1.26 17.96
N ASP A 115 -11.70 0.64 19.05
CA ASP A 115 -11.62 1.31 20.35
C ASP A 115 -10.56 2.41 20.36
N SER A 116 -9.43 2.20 19.67
CA SER A 116 -8.39 3.21 19.51
C SER A 116 -8.88 4.41 18.71
N VAL A 117 -9.58 4.15 17.60
CA VAL A 117 -10.12 5.19 16.70
C VAL A 117 -11.24 5.96 17.38
N ASP A 118 -12.26 5.27 17.90
CA ASP A 118 -13.44 5.89 18.51
C ASP A 118 -13.07 6.61 19.81
N GLY A 119 -12.15 6.03 20.59
CA GLY A 119 -11.56 6.67 21.76
C GLY A 119 -10.90 7.99 21.41
N LEU A 120 -9.97 8.02 20.46
CA LEU A 120 -9.31 9.26 20.04
C LEU A 120 -10.31 10.28 19.46
N MET A 121 -11.20 9.82 18.57
CA MET A 121 -12.22 10.69 17.96
C MET A 121 -13.23 11.22 18.95
N SER A 122 -13.39 10.63 20.14
CA SER A 122 -14.23 11.19 21.21
C SER A 122 -13.57 12.39 21.92
N GLN A 123 -12.23 12.47 21.89
CA GLN A 123 -11.44 13.45 22.64
C GLN A 123 -10.99 14.65 21.80
N VAL A 124 -10.80 14.50 20.48
CA VAL A 124 -10.27 15.57 19.62
C VAL A 124 -11.31 16.66 19.39
N ARG A 125 -11.21 17.79 20.09
CA ARG A 125 -12.09 18.96 19.95
C ARG A 125 -11.27 20.24 19.92
N ILE A 126 -11.76 21.26 19.22
CA ILE A 126 -11.19 22.60 19.21
C ILE A 126 -12.35 23.57 19.46
N ASP A 127 -12.20 24.44 20.47
CA ASP A 127 -13.22 25.42 20.81
C ASP A 127 -13.53 26.33 19.62
N GLY A 128 -14.82 26.49 19.32
CA GLY A 128 -15.29 27.29 18.20
C GLY A 128 -15.16 26.64 16.82
N LEU A 129 -14.62 25.42 16.71
CA LEU A 129 -14.55 24.68 15.44
C LEU A 129 -15.53 23.50 15.44
N GLN A 130 -16.55 23.58 14.59
CA GLN A 130 -17.50 22.49 14.34
C GLN A 130 -17.37 22.04 12.88
N PRO A 131 -16.61 20.96 12.59
CA PRO A 131 -16.48 20.46 11.23
C PRO A 131 -17.81 19.90 10.73
N SER A 132 -18.01 19.91 9.41
CA SER A 132 -19.15 19.22 8.81
C SER A 132 -19.06 17.70 9.03
N ALA A 133 -20.18 16.99 8.90
CA ALA A 133 -20.20 15.53 9.01
C ALA A 133 -19.25 14.87 7.99
N ALA A 134 -19.23 15.36 6.75
CA ALA A 134 -18.34 14.86 5.70
C ALA A 134 -16.85 15.08 6.02
N LEU A 135 -16.48 16.25 6.55
CA LEU A 135 -15.10 16.52 6.96
C LEU A 135 -14.68 15.65 8.15
N THR A 136 -15.61 15.42 9.09
CA THR A 136 -15.40 14.54 10.24
C THR A 136 -15.17 13.10 9.81
N ASP A 137 -15.96 12.59 8.86
CA ASP A 137 -15.80 11.24 8.32
C ASP A 137 -14.46 11.06 7.58
N PHE A 138 -14.10 12.02 6.72
CA PHE A 138 -12.80 12.04 6.06
C PHE A 138 -11.62 12.05 7.06
N ALA A 139 -11.70 12.88 8.10
CA ALA A 139 -10.68 12.93 9.14
C ALA A 139 -10.60 11.60 9.92
N LYS A 140 -11.74 11.01 10.27
CA LYS A 140 -11.83 9.71 10.94
C LYS A 140 -11.24 8.59 10.07
N GLY A 141 -11.46 8.61 8.76
CA GLY A 141 -10.81 7.71 7.81
C GLY A 141 -9.28 7.75 7.89
N ASN A 142 -8.69 8.96 7.93
CA ASN A 142 -7.25 9.11 8.14
C ASN A 142 -6.80 8.63 9.54
N VAL A 143 -7.61 8.82 10.58
CA VAL A 143 -7.31 8.28 11.92
C VAL A 143 -7.30 6.75 11.91
N LYS A 144 -8.24 6.09 11.22
CA LYS A 144 -8.23 4.63 11.02
C LYS A 144 -6.92 4.17 10.38
N ALA A 145 -6.51 4.79 9.26
CA ALA A 145 -5.26 4.45 8.58
C ALA A 145 -4.02 4.61 9.49
N ARG A 146 -3.97 5.65 10.32
CA ARG A 146 -2.87 5.84 11.30
C ARG A 146 -2.93 4.84 12.45
N ALA A 147 -4.10 4.48 12.94
CA ALA A 147 -4.24 3.43 13.96
C ALA A 147 -3.76 2.08 13.45
N ARG A 148 -4.01 1.75 12.16
CA ARG A 148 -3.46 0.55 11.51
C ARG A 148 -1.93 0.56 11.47
N MET A 149 -1.32 1.70 11.16
CA MET A 149 0.13 1.86 11.22
C MET A 149 0.67 1.61 12.64
N ILE A 150 0.06 2.24 13.66
CA ILE A 150 0.47 2.08 15.06
C ILE A 150 0.41 0.60 15.49
N ALA A 151 -0.68 -0.10 15.12
CA ALA A 151 -0.84 -1.52 15.44
C ALA A 151 0.27 -2.40 14.81
N GLN A 152 0.62 -2.14 13.55
CA GLN A 152 1.69 -2.86 12.86
C GLN A 152 3.06 -2.61 13.50
N TYR A 153 3.40 -1.35 13.80
CA TYR A 153 4.66 -1.03 14.48
C TYR A 153 4.71 -1.59 15.90
N ALA A 154 3.59 -1.66 16.62
CA ALA A 154 3.55 -2.32 17.93
C ALA A 154 3.92 -3.81 17.81
N VAL A 155 3.34 -4.53 16.85
CA VAL A 155 3.69 -5.94 16.58
C VAL A 155 5.12 -6.09 16.09
N ALA A 156 5.60 -5.20 15.22
CA ALA A 156 7.00 -5.19 14.77
C ALA A 156 7.97 -5.04 15.95
N ASN A 157 7.70 -4.12 16.88
CA ASN A 157 8.50 -3.95 18.09
C ASN A 157 8.49 -5.20 19.00
N PHE A 158 7.32 -5.84 19.18
CA PHE A 158 7.22 -7.07 19.96
C PHE A 158 7.95 -8.27 19.32
N SER A 159 8.19 -8.20 18.01
CA SER A 159 8.70 -9.30 17.20
C SER A 159 10.12 -9.08 16.67
N ASN A 160 10.78 -7.98 17.06
CA ASN A 160 12.04 -7.52 16.46
C ASN A 160 11.93 -7.51 14.92
N GLY A 161 10.96 -6.78 14.40
CA GLY A 161 10.55 -6.82 13.01
C GLY A 161 10.52 -5.47 12.31
N LEU A 162 10.30 -5.52 11.00
CA LEU A 162 10.10 -4.37 10.11
C LEU A 162 8.65 -4.35 9.59
N VAL A 163 8.08 -3.15 9.47
CA VAL A 163 6.76 -2.92 8.87
C VAL A 163 6.90 -2.76 7.37
N VAL A 164 6.21 -3.60 6.61
CA VAL A 164 6.18 -3.58 5.15
C VAL A 164 5.07 -2.65 4.67
N GLY A 165 5.37 -1.80 3.68
CA GLY A 165 4.40 -0.94 2.99
C GLY A 165 3.97 -1.52 1.65
N THR A 166 2.79 -1.11 1.20
CA THR A 166 2.21 -1.55 -0.08
C THR A 166 2.22 -0.48 -1.16
N ASP A 167 2.76 0.70 -0.86
CA ASP A 167 2.85 1.81 -1.82
C ASP A 167 3.58 1.37 -3.09
N HIS A 168 2.99 1.74 -4.22
CA HIS A 168 3.51 1.51 -5.56
C HIS A 168 3.33 2.78 -6.38
N ALA A 169 3.91 2.84 -7.59
CA ALA A 169 4.06 4.10 -8.30
C ALA A 169 2.75 4.79 -8.68
N ALA A 170 1.67 4.03 -8.93
CA ALA A 170 0.35 4.61 -9.20
C ALA A 170 -0.26 5.32 -7.97
N GLU A 171 -0.12 4.75 -6.77
CA GLU A 171 -0.54 5.41 -5.52
C GLU A 171 0.36 6.60 -5.19
N ALA A 172 1.68 6.43 -5.35
CA ALA A 172 2.67 7.49 -5.12
C ALA A 172 2.44 8.70 -6.05
N LEU A 173 2.09 8.45 -7.32
CA LEU A 173 1.79 9.47 -8.32
C LEU A 173 0.63 10.38 -7.86
N MET A 174 -0.45 9.76 -7.42
CA MET A 174 -1.65 10.45 -6.95
C MET A 174 -1.54 10.93 -5.50
N GLY A 175 -0.54 10.44 -4.76
CA GLY A 175 -0.37 10.65 -3.32
C GLY A 175 -1.54 10.09 -2.52
N PHE A 176 -2.07 8.94 -2.95
CA PHE A 176 -3.30 8.36 -2.44
C PHE A 176 -3.07 7.37 -1.30
N PHE A 177 -2.42 7.89 -0.28
CA PHE A 177 -2.20 7.19 0.97
C PHE A 177 -2.35 8.19 2.12
N THR A 178 -2.67 7.70 3.31
CA THR A 178 -2.67 8.56 4.50
C THR A 178 -1.23 8.85 4.89
N LYS A 179 -0.86 10.13 4.96
CA LYS A 179 0.48 10.53 5.43
C LYS A 179 0.66 10.07 6.89
N TYR A 180 1.71 9.30 7.12
CA TYR A 180 2.00 8.62 8.39
C TYR A 180 0.92 7.62 8.84
N GLY A 181 0.12 7.13 7.89
CA GLY A 181 -0.73 5.95 8.05
C GLY A 181 -0.13 4.78 7.28
N ASP A 182 -0.86 4.28 6.29
CA ASP A 182 -0.41 3.26 5.35
C ASP A 182 0.89 3.62 4.60
N GLY A 183 1.15 4.92 4.35
CA GLY A 183 2.42 5.36 3.77
C GLY A 183 3.62 5.38 4.72
N ALA A 184 3.48 4.99 5.99
CA ALA A 184 4.61 4.85 6.92
C ALA A 184 4.99 3.38 7.09
N CYS A 185 6.16 3.03 6.56
CA CYS A 185 6.74 1.69 6.57
C CYS A 185 8.27 1.76 6.55
N ASP A 186 8.91 0.63 6.81
CA ASP A 186 10.38 0.50 6.81
C ASP A 186 10.92 0.05 5.44
N LEU A 187 10.09 -0.65 4.65
CA LEU A 187 10.39 -1.08 3.29
C LEU A 187 9.11 -1.17 2.44
N ALA A 188 9.20 -0.81 1.16
CA ALA A 188 8.06 -0.78 0.22
C ALA A 188 8.38 -1.61 -1.03
N PRO A 189 8.23 -2.96 -0.97
CA PRO A 189 8.65 -3.87 -2.04
C PRO A 189 7.82 -3.78 -3.31
N LEU A 190 6.74 -2.97 -3.37
CA LEU A 190 5.96 -2.72 -4.59
C LEU A 190 6.29 -1.39 -5.28
N SER A 191 7.22 -0.60 -4.72
CA SER A 191 7.69 0.65 -5.31
C SER A 191 8.12 0.46 -6.76
N GLY A 192 7.83 1.46 -7.61
CA GLY A 192 8.14 1.44 -9.04
C GLY A 192 7.15 0.67 -9.93
N LEU A 193 6.18 -0.05 -9.37
CA LEU A 193 5.16 -0.75 -10.17
C LEU A 193 3.94 0.13 -10.46
N THR A 194 3.40 -0.01 -11.67
CA THR A 194 2.04 0.43 -11.98
C THR A 194 1.00 -0.55 -11.40
N LYS A 195 -0.29 -0.19 -11.38
CA LYS A 195 -1.33 -1.08 -10.82
C LYS A 195 -1.45 -2.39 -11.62
N THR A 196 -1.36 -2.29 -12.94
CA THR A 196 -1.36 -3.43 -13.86
C THR A 196 -0.16 -4.33 -13.62
N GLN A 197 1.02 -3.77 -13.35
CA GLN A 197 2.20 -4.57 -13.02
C GLN A 197 2.06 -5.27 -11.67
N VAL A 198 1.47 -4.63 -10.64
CA VAL A 198 1.13 -5.32 -9.38
C VAL A 198 0.21 -6.51 -9.64
N ARG A 199 -0.86 -6.32 -10.41
CA ARG A 199 -1.78 -7.40 -10.81
C ARG A 199 -1.06 -8.51 -11.57
N LEU A 200 -0.16 -8.16 -12.48
CA LEU A 200 0.64 -9.11 -13.26
C LEU A 200 1.51 -9.99 -12.36
N LEU A 201 2.16 -9.41 -11.35
CA LEU A 201 2.93 -10.20 -10.37
C LEU A 201 2.01 -11.07 -9.50
N ALA A 202 0.85 -10.56 -9.09
CA ALA A 202 -0.13 -11.34 -8.32
C ALA A 202 -0.59 -12.59 -9.10
N ASP A 203 -0.94 -12.42 -10.38
CA ASP A 203 -1.32 -13.53 -11.27
C ASP A 203 -0.18 -14.54 -11.42
N ALA A 204 1.05 -14.07 -11.64
CA ALA A 204 2.23 -14.93 -11.78
C ALA A 204 2.59 -15.69 -10.49
N LEU A 205 2.27 -15.13 -9.32
CA LEU A 205 2.37 -15.80 -8.02
C LEU A 205 1.27 -16.85 -7.79
N GLY A 206 0.28 -16.94 -8.70
CA GLY A 206 -0.83 -17.88 -8.62
C GLY A 206 -2.00 -17.40 -7.76
N ALA A 207 -2.13 -16.10 -7.54
CA ALA A 207 -3.21 -15.54 -6.75
C ALA A 207 -4.59 -15.82 -7.37
N PRO A 208 -5.64 -16.00 -6.56
CA PRO A 208 -7.00 -16.14 -7.07
C PRO A 208 -7.42 -14.92 -7.89
N GLY A 209 -7.83 -15.11 -9.16
CA GLY A 209 -8.14 -14.00 -10.07
C GLY A 209 -9.24 -13.04 -9.57
N HIS A 210 -10.17 -13.53 -8.74
CA HIS A 210 -11.20 -12.67 -8.12
C HIS A 210 -10.62 -11.67 -7.12
N LEU A 211 -9.48 -11.98 -6.47
CA LEU A 211 -8.76 -11.04 -5.61
C LEU A 211 -7.89 -10.08 -6.44
N VAL A 212 -7.24 -10.58 -7.49
CA VAL A 212 -6.35 -9.79 -8.36
C VAL A 212 -7.11 -8.68 -9.10
N HIS A 213 -8.28 -9.00 -9.63
CA HIS A 213 -9.08 -8.09 -10.47
C HIS A 213 -10.22 -7.40 -9.71
N LYS A 214 -10.27 -7.53 -8.39
CA LYS A 214 -11.20 -6.78 -7.55
C LYS A 214 -11.00 -5.27 -7.76
N ALA A 215 -12.12 -4.54 -7.74
CA ALA A 215 -12.11 -3.08 -7.83
C ALA A 215 -11.39 -2.47 -6.61
N PRO A 216 -10.36 -1.63 -6.79
CA PRO A 216 -9.62 -1.04 -5.67
C PRO A 216 -10.47 -0.05 -4.86
N THR A 217 -10.32 -0.12 -3.53
CA THR A 217 -10.97 0.77 -2.55
C THR A 217 -10.08 0.89 -1.31
N ALA A 218 -9.97 2.11 -0.78
CA ALA A 218 -9.30 2.35 0.50
C ALA A 218 -10.17 1.96 1.74
N ASP A 219 -11.49 1.87 1.56
CA ASP A 219 -12.49 1.55 2.60
C ASP A 219 -12.29 2.31 3.94
N LEU A 220 -12.18 3.65 3.84
CA LEU A 220 -11.93 4.54 4.99
C LEU A 220 -13.16 5.35 5.44
N GLU A 221 -14.02 5.75 4.50
CA GLU A 221 -15.18 6.63 4.70
C GLU A 221 -16.42 5.81 5.13
N GLU A 222 -17.06 6.16 6.25
CA GLU A 222 -18.29 5.49 6.72
C GLU A 222 -19.53 5.97 5.95
N LEU A 223 -19.51 7.21 5.42
CA LEU A 223 -20.60 7.76 4.62
C LEU A 223 -20.60 7.25 3.17
N ALA A 224 -19.47 6.69 2.72
CA ALA A 224 -19.32 6.06 1.40
C ALA A 224 -18.45 4.79 1.49
N PRO A 225 -18.94 3.71 2.14
CA PRO A 225 -18.20 2.44 2.22
C PRO A 225 -17.92 1.87 0.83
N GLY A 226 -16.72 1.34 0.62
CA GLY A 226 -16.32 0.78 -0.68
C GLY A 226 -16.19 1.80 -1.82
N LYS A 227 -16.05 3.10 -1.52
CA LYS A 227 -15.80 4.14 -2.53
C LYS A 227 -14.55 3.80 -3.34
N LEU A 228 -14.76 3.62 -4.65
CA LEU A 228 -13.69 3.29 -5.60
C LEU A 228 -12.64 4.40 -5.65
N ASP A 229 -11.37 3.99 -5.71
CA ASP A 229 -10.24 4.91 -5.81
C ASP A 229 -10.35 5.80 -7.06
N GLU A 230 -10.78 5.23 -8.19
CA GLU A 230 -10.93 5.93 -9.47
C GLU A 230 -11.96 7.07 -9.39
N THR A 231 -13.03 6.88 -8.61
CA THR A 231 -14.00 7.94 -8.30
C THR A 231 -13.37 9.05 -7.49
N ALA A 232 -12.45 8.72 -6.56
CA ALA A 232 -11.71 9.71 -5.79
C ALA A 232 -10.62 10.42 -6.61
N TYR A 233 -10.00 9.74 -7.56
CA TYR A 233 -9.02 10.30 -8.48
C TYR A 233 -9.63 11.24 -9.52
N GLY A 234 -10.78 10.86 -10.07
CA GLY A 234 -11.33 11.47 -11.28
C GLY A 234 -10.65 10.99 -12.57
N CYS A 235 -9.94 9.86 -12.52
CA CYS A 235 -9.35 9.15 -13.66
C CYS A 235 -9.16 7.66 -13.31
N SER A 236 -9.04 6.80 -14.33
CA SER A 236 -8.90 5.35 -14.11
C SER A 236 -7.46 4.91 -13.86
N TYR A 237 -7.28 3.73 -13.28
CA TYR A 237 -5.94 3.13 -13.14
C TYR A 237 -5.30 2.84 -14.49
N GLU A 238 -6.05 2.52 -15.54
CA GLU A 238 -5.50 2.37 -16.89
C GLU A 238 -4.90 3.67 -17.40
N GLU A 239 -5.53 4.82 -17.13
CA GLU A 239 -5.00 6.12 -17.54
C GLU A 239 -3.76 6.52 -16.71
N ILE A 240 -3.77 6.23 -15.41
CA ILE A 240 -2.60 6.41 -14.52
C ILE A 240 -1.42 5.56 -15.01
N ASP A 241 -1.66 4.28 -15.27
CA ASP A 241 -0.66 3.35 -15.76
C ASP A 241 -0.14 3.76 -17.13
N ALA A 242 -1.02 4.14 -18.06
CA ALA A 242 -0.64 4.67 -19.37
C ALA A 242 0.28 5.89 -19.23
N TYR A 243 -0.04 6.82 -18.33
CA TYR A 243 0.82 7.96 -18.04
C TYR A 243 2.20 7.54 -17.52
N LEU A 244 2.28 6.62 -16.55
CA LEU A 244 3.54 6.14 -15.99
C LEU A 244 4.40 5.39 -17.03
N MET A 245 3.75 4.63 -17.91
CA MET A 245 4.38 3.88 -19.00
C MET A 245 4.78 4.74 -20.21
N GLY A 246 4.57 6.06 -20.15
CA GLY A 246 4.98 6.98 -21.24
C GLY A 246 4.05 6.99 -22.44
N GLN A 247 2.86 6.43 -22.30
CA GLN A 247 1.83 6.43 -23.33
C GLN A 247 1.09 7.78 -23.38
N PRO A 248 0.49 8.15 -24.52
CA PRO A 248 -0.36 9.34 -24.60
C PRO A 248 -1.64 9.13 -23.78
N VAL A 249 -2.03 10.17 -23.03
CA VAL A 249 -3.29 10.24 -22.28
C VAL A 249 -4.01 11.56 -22.59
N PRO A 250 -5.34 11.66 -22.38
CA PRO A 250 -6.06 12.92 -22.55
C PRO A 250 -5.45 14.07 -21.75
N ASP A 251 -5.46 15.28 -22.31
CA ASP A 251 -4.86 16.45 -21.65
C ASP A 251 -5.50 16.77 -20.29
N SER A 252 -6.80 16.52 -20.14
CA SER A 252 -7.51 16.67 -18.85
C SER A 252 -6.92 15.75 -17.78
N VAL A 253 -6.69 14.48 -18.12
CA VAL A 253 -6.11 13.46 -17.22
C VAL A 253 -4.66 13.78 -16.90
N ARG A 254 -3.88 14.18 -17.91
CA ARG A 254 -2.50 14.63 -17.71
C ARG A 254 -2.41 15.78 -16.72
N GLN A 255 -3.23 16.81 -16.89
CA GLN A 255 -3.26 17.97 -15.98
C GLN A 255 -3.70 17.60 -14.57
N LEU A 256 -4.70 16.72 -14.44
CA LEU A 256 -5.16 16.17 -13.17
C LEU A 256 -4.01 15.46 -12.44
N ILE A 257 -3.33 14.53 -13.11
CA ILE A 257 -2.20 13.74 -12.58
C ILE A 257 -1.04 14.66 -12.18
N GLU A 258 -0.57 15.53 -13.06
CA GLU A 258 0.57 16.42 -12.78
C GLU A 258 0.26 17.38 -11.61
N SER A 259 -1.00 17.84 -11.51
CA SER A 259 -1.47 18.65 -10.39
C SER A 259 -1.51 17.86 -9.08
N ALA A 260 -2.05 16.64 -9.09
CA ALA A 260 -2.06 15.75 -7.93
C ALA A 260 -0.63 15.45 -7.46
N TYR A 261 0.27 15.08 -8.37
CA TYR A 261 1.68 14.84 -8.08
C TYR A 261 2.33 16.03 -7.38
N ARG A 262 2.18 17.25 -7.94
CA ARG A 262 2.75 18.46 -7.34
C ARG A 262 2.18 18.76 -5.96
N ARG A 263 0.85 18.68 -5.78
CA ARG A 263 0.20 19.00 -4.50
C ARG A 263 0.55 18.01 -3.40
N THR A 264 0.80 16.75 -3.76
CA THR A 264 1.10 15.68 -2.81
C THR A 264 2.59 15.44 -2.61
N ALA A 265 3.47 16.27 -3.19
CA ALA A 265 4.93 16.13 -3.04
C ALA A 265 5.39 16.07 -1.57
N HIS A 266 4.67 16.74 -0.66
CA HIS A 266 4.95 16.68 0.77
C HIS A 266 4.72 15.30 1.41
N LYS A 267 4.05 14.37 0.73
CA LYS A 267 3.83 12.99 1.19
C LYS A 267 4.97 12.05 0.81
N ARG A 268 5.70 12.36 -0.27
CA ARG A 268 6.85 11.57 -0.79
C ARG A 268 8.21 12.10 -0.34
N ALA A 269 8.23 12.98 0.65
CA ALA A 269 9.43 13.60 1.16
C ALA A 269 9.41 13.60 2.69
N LEU A 270 10.61 13.59 3.27
CA LEU A 270 10.81 13.90 4.68
C LEU A 270 10.22 15.28 5.03
N PRO A 271 9.94 15.57 6.32
CA PRO A 271 9.56 16.91 6.75
C PRO A 271 10.52 17.97 6.21
N ARG A 272 9.98 19.06 5.66
CA ARG A 272 10.79 20.16 5.12
C ARG A 272 11.54 20.85 6.25
N SER A 273 12.86 20.96 6.14
CA SER A 273 13.69 21.79 7.00
C SER A 273 14.02 23.11 6.28
N PRO A 274 14.17 24.24 7.00
CA PRO A 274 14.86 25.41 6.46
C PRO A 274 16.26 24.99 5.99
N ALA A 275 16.70 25.53 4.85
CA ALA A 275 18.05 25.35 4.35
C ALA A 275 19.07 26.16 5.16
#